data_AF-A0A673USV4-F1
#
_entry.id   AF-A0A673USV4-F1
#
_cell.length_a   1.000
_cell.length_b   1.000
_cell.length_c   1.000
_cell.angle_alpha   90.00
_cell.angle_beta   90.00
_cell.angle_gamma   90.00
#
_symmetry.space_group_name_H-M   'P 1'
#
loop_
_entity.id
_entity.type
_entity.pdbx_description
1 polymer ?
#
loop_
_entity_poly.entity_id
_entity_poly.type
_entity_poly.pdbx_seq_one_letter_code
_entity_poly.pdbx_strand_id
1 'polypeptide(L)'
;MGWSQDLLRALWRALSKEAKEQVGTDRFGNKYYYVPEYKNWRGQTIREKRIVETASKREVDYEVGDIPTEWEAWIRRKRKTPPTMEEILKNEKNREVVKMKSQDLYEEEKLLSKGNEELLAPPVQTQIKGHASAPYFGKEEPSVAPTSTGKTFQPGSWMPQGSKNPDQ
;
A
#
# COMPACT_ATOMS: atom_id res chain seq x y z
N MET A 1 22.65 -25.56 32.53
CA MET A 1 22.29 -24.42 33.41
C MET A 1 21.40 -23.40 32.68
N GLY A 2 20.33 -23.82 31.97
CA GLY A 2 19.46 -22.90 31.19
C GLY A 2 17.99 -22.88 31.65
N TRP A 3 17.53 -23.96 32.28
CA TRP A 3 16.10 -24.14 32.60
C TRP A 3 15.59 -23.20 33.72
N SER A 4 16.46 -22.78 34.65
CA SER A 4 16.08 -21.86 35.72
C SER A 4 15.84 -20.43 35.21
N GLN A 5 16.56 -19.98 34.19
CA GLN A 5 16.35 -18.67 33.58
C GLN A 5 15.03 -18.62 32.80
N ASP A 6 14.67 -19.69 32.09
CA ASP A 6 13.40 -19.76 31.36
C ASP A 6 12.19 -19.82 32.28
N LEU A 7 12.28 -20.54 33.40
CA LEU A 7 11.22 -20.56 34.42
C LEU A 7 11.09 -19.22 35.14
N LEU A 8 12.20 -18.56 35.49
CA LEU A 8 12.18 -17.21 36.02
C LEU A 8 11.62 -16.22 35.00
N ARG A 9 11.93 -16.37 33.71
CA ARG A 9 11.37 -15.54 32.64
C ARG A 9 9.87 -15.76 32.49
N ALA A 10 9.40 -17.00 32.54
CA ALA A 10 7.98 -17.34 32.47
C ALA A 10 7.21 -16.81 33.70
N LEU A 11 7.78 -16.98 34.90
CA LEU A 11 7.25 -16.43 36.15
C LEU A 11 7.26 -14.90 36.12
N TRP A 12 8.34 -14.28 35.65
CA TRP A 12 8.38 -12.83 35.45
C TRP A 12 7.40 -12.37 34.39
N ARG A 13 7.08 -13.13 33.34
CA ARG A 13 6.03 -12.78 32.37
C ARG A 13 4.63 -12.91 32.96
N ALA A 14 4.41 -13.85 33.88
CA ALA A 14 3.16 -14.00 34.61
C ALA A 14 2.99 -12.96 35.74
N LEU A 15 4.09 -12.55 36.39
CA LEU A 15 4.13 -11.56 37.48
C LEU A 15 4.26 -10.11 36.99
N SER A 16 4.86 -9.90 35.80
CA SER A 16 4.80 -8.62 35.11
C SER A 16 3.38 -8.44 34.63
N LYS A 17 2.54 -7.84 35.46
CA LYS A 17 1.26 -7.27 35.06
C LYS A 17 1.52 -6.13 34.07
N GLU A 18 1.97 -6.45 32.86
CA GLU A 18 1.60 -5.69 31.68
C GLU A 18 0.11 -5.99 31.52
N ALA A 19 -0.71 -5.28 32.31
CA ALA A 19 -2.14 -5.49 32.40
C ALA A 19 -2.75 -5.12 31.06
N LYS A 20 -2.79 -6.09 30.15
CA LYS A 20 -3.42 -5.95 28.85
C LYS A 20 -4.92 -5.86 29.07
N GLU A 21 -5.49 -4.70 28.76
CA GLU A 21 -6.93 -4.48 28.79
C GLU A 21 -7.50 -5.02 27.49
N GLN A 22 -8.44 -5.97 27.58
CA GLN A 22 -9.14 -6.45 26.39
C GLN A 22 -10.16 -5.39 25.96
N VAL A 23 -9.93 -4.79 24.81
CA VAL A 23 -10.75 -3.68 24.30
C VAL A 23 -11.92 -4.19 23.48
N GLY A 24 -11.71 -5.24 22.70
CA GLY A 24 -12.77 -5.78 21.86
C GLY A 24 -12.37 -7.01 21.07
N THR A 25 -13.35 -7.52 20.35
CA THR A 25 -13.20 -8.66 19.45
C THR A 25 -13.85 -8.36 18.13
N ASP A 26 -13.26 -8.89 17.07
CA ASP A 26 -13.78 -8.74 15.71
C ASP A 26 -14.57 -9.98 15.25
N ARG A 27 -15.29 -9.86 14.13
CA ARG A 27 -16.04 -10.92 13.46
C ARG A 27 -15.17 -12.13 13.10
N PHE A 28 -13.89 -11.92 12.79
CA PHE A 28 -12.94 -13.00 12.54
C PHE A 28 -12.44 -13.71 13.82
N GLY A 29 -12.89 -13.27 15.00
CA GLY A 29 -12.48 -13.83 16.29
C GLY A 29 -11.15 -13.29 16.81
N ASN A 30 -10.56 -12.30 16.12
CA ASN A 30 -9.36 -11.62 16.57
C ASN A 30 -9.64 -10.80 17.83
N LYS A 31 -8.72 -10.84 18.79
CA LYS A 31 -8.84 -10.13 20.07
C LYS A 31 -7.87 -8.96 20.11
N TYR A 32 -8.37 -7.80 20.54
CA TYR A 32 -7.60 -6.57 20.58
C TYR A 32 -7.36 -6.13 22.01
N TYR A 33 -6.11 -5.77 22.29
CA TYR A 33 -5.67 -5.39 23.62
C TYR A 33 -5.00 -4.02 23.61
N TYR A 34 -5.25 -3.27 24.68
CA TYR A 34 -4.58 -2.03 25.00
C TYR A 34 -3.62 -2.26 26.18
N VAL A 35 -2.39 -1.82 26.01
CA VAL A 35 -1.37 -1.83 27.06
C VAL A 35 -1.08 -0.36 27.40
N PRO A 36 -1.43 0.11 28.60
CA PRO A 36 -1.15 1.48 29.01
C PRO A 36 0.35 1.72 29.16
N GLU A 37 0.77 2.99 29.13
CA GLU A 37 2.14 3.37 29.43
C GLU A 37 2.50 3.00 30.87
N TYR A 38 3.64 2.36 31.07
CA TYR A 38 4.12 1.99 32.39
C TYR A 38 5.64 2.14 32.50
N LYS A 39 6.10 2.30 33.74
CA LYS A 39 7.52 2.37 34.06
C LYS A 39 8.01 1.01 34.54
N ASN A 40 9.04 0.51 33.87
CA ASN A 40 9.74 -0.67 34.34
C ASN A 40 10.44 -0.40 35.68
N TRP A 41 10.75 -1.48 36.41
CA TRP A 41 11.62 -1.41 37.59
C TRP A 41 13.01 -0.81 37.31
N ARG A 42 13.48 -0.85 36.05
CA ARG A 42 14.71 -0.20 35.58
C ARG A 42 14.55 1.31 35.26
N GLY A 43 13.40 1.92 35.57
CA GLY A 43 13.12 3.32 35.27
C GLY A 43 12.88 3.64 33.78
N GLN A 44 12.95 2.65 32.90
CA GLN A 44 12.62 2.81 31.49
C GLN A 44 11.11 2.97 31.31
N THR A 45 10.71 4.00 30.57
CA THR A 45 9.31 4.28 30.27
C THR A 45 8.91 3.56 28.98
N ILE A 46 8.02 2.57 29.09
CA ILE A 46 7.48 1.85 27.94
C ILE A 46 6.21 2.58 27.51
N ARG A 47 6.22 3.10 26.27
CA ARG A 47 5.06 3.74 25.66
C ARG A 47 3.89 2.76 25.58
N GLU A 48 2.67 3.29 25.62
CA GLU A 48 1.45 2.52 25.38
C GLU A 48 1.58 1.67 24.10
N LYS A 49 0.94 0.49 24.07
CA LYS A 49 0.92 -0.41 22.90
C LYS A 49 -0.50 -0.88 22.62
N ARG A 50 -0.76 -1.18 21.36
CA ARG A 50 -2.00 -1.78 20.89
C ARG A 50 -1.62 -3.08 20.21
N ILE A 51 -2.17 -4.18 20.69
CA ILE A 51 -1.75 -5.54 20.31
C ILE A 51 -2.97 -6.29 19.79
N VAL A 52 -2.78 -7.10 18.77
CA VAL A 52 -3.76 -8.04 18.27
C VAL A 52 -3.30 -9.46 18.58
N GLU A 53 -4.19 -10.26 19.14
CA GLU A 53 -4.03 -11.71 19.21
C GLU A 53 -4.95 -12.30 18.15
N THR A 54 -4.36 -12.86 17.10
CA THR A 54 -5.10 -13.51 16.02
C THR A 54 -5.75 -14.79 16.50
N ALA A 55 -6.95 -15.10 16.01
CA ALA A 55 -7.61 -16.38 16.31
C ALA A 55 -6.83 -17.57 15.73
N SER A 56 -6.19 -17.35 14.58
CA SER A 56 -5.24 -18.28 13.98
C SER A 56 -3.99 -18.40 14.85
N LYS A 57 -3.68 -19.64 15.27
CA LYS A 57 -2.53 -19.95 16.14
C LYS A 57 -1.17 -19.75 15.47
N ARG A 58 -1.12 -19.58 14.14
CA ARG A 58 0.11 -19.45 13.35
C ARG A 58 0.24 -17.99 12.93
N GLU A 59 1.23 -17.31 13.50
CA GLU A 59 1.57 -15.91 13.15
C GLU A 59 2.08 -15.77 11.71
N VAL A 60 2.53 -16.88 11.11
CA VAL A 60 3.12 -16.92 9.75
C VAL A 60 2.05 -16.77 8.66
N ASP A 61 0.80 -17.13 8.96
CA ASP A 61 -0.27 -17.21 7.97
C ASP A 61 -1.09 -15.89 7.91
N TYR A 62 -0.44 -14.75 8.16
CA TYR A 62 -1.11 -13.44 8.07
C TYR A 62 -1.31 -13.03 6.61
N GLU A 63 -2.56 -12.81 6.22
CA GLU A 63 -2.93 -12.27 4.93
C GLU A 63 -3.48 -10.83 5.03
N VAL A 64 -3.30 -10.07 3.95
CA VAL A 64 -3.83 -8.70 3.84
C VAL A 64 -5.35 -8.77 3.72
N GLY A 65 -6.03 -8.63 4.85
CA GLY A 65 -7.49 -8.72 4.95
C GLY A 65 -7.98 -9.33 6.25
N ASP A 66 -7.11 -10.04 6.97
CA ASP A 66 -7.45 -10.72 8.24
C ASP A 66 -7.82 -9.75 9.37
N ILE A 67 -7.38 -8.50 9.26
CA ILE A 67 -7.68 -7.44 10.21
C ILE A 67 -8.57 -6.40 9.50
N PRO A 68 -9.77 -6.10 10.02
CA PRO A 68 -10.60 -5.03 9.48
C PRO A 68 -9.87 -3.68 9.52
N THR A 69 -10.16 -2.84 8.53
CA THR A 69 -9.47 -1.56 8.33
C THR A 69 -9.65 -0.62 9.52
N GLU A 70 -10.79 -0.68 10.21
CA GLU A 70 -11.11 0.11 11.39
C GLU A 70 -10.20 -0.25 12.57
N TRP A 71 -10.01 -1.55 12.81
CA TRP A 71 -9.11 -2.08 13.83
C TRP A 71 -7.65 -1.81 13.48
N GLU A 72 -7.28 -1.93 12.20
CA GLU A 72 -5.94 -1.56 11.72
C GLU A 72 -5.64 -0.07 11.99
N ALA A 73 -6.60 0.82 11.72
CA ALA A 73 -6.47 2.25 12.00
C ALA A 73 -6.32 2.53 13.50
N TRP A 74 -7.01 1.77 14.36
CA TRP A 74 -6.84 1.86 15.80
C TRP A 74 -5.46 1.35 16.25
N ILE A 75 -4.98 0.19 15.79
CA ILE A 75 -3.65 -0.32 16.14
C ILE A 75 -2.55 0.67 15.73
N ARG A 76 -2.68 1.24 14.53
CA ARG A 76 -1.77 2.27 13.99
C ARG A 76 -1.89 3.64 14.66
N ARG A 77 -2.75 3.78 15.68
CA ARG A 77 -3.01 5.02 16.42
C ARG A 77 -3.52 6.17 15.57
N LYS A 78 -4.06 5.90 14.37
CA LYS A 78 -4.77 6.91 13.58
C LYS A 78 -6.05 7.34 14.29
N ARG A 79 -6.70 6.40 14.98
CA ARG A 79 -7.89 6.65 15.81
C ARG A 79 -7.56 6.49 17.29
N LYS A 80 -8.19 7.28 18.17
CA LYS A 80 -8.04 7.16 19.64
C LYS A 80 -8.99 6.11 20.22
N THR A 81 -10.25 6.16 19.80
CA THR A 81 -11.31 5.26 20.25
C THR A 81 -11.28 3.95 19.46
N PRO A 82 -11.54 2.80 20.11
CA PRO A 82 -11.72 1.54 19.39
C PRO A 82 -12.98 1.60 18.52
N PRO A 83 -13.00 0.86 17.40
CA PRO A 83 -14.18 0.78 16.56
C PRO A 83 -15.29 -0.02 17.23
N THR A 84 -16.53 0.33 16.90
CA THR A 84 -17.73 -0.42 17.34
C THR A 84 -18.12 -1.43 16.27
N MET A 85 -18.69 -2.57 16.68
CA MET A 85 -19.14 -3.62 15.74
C MET A 85 -20.11 -3.10 14.68
N GLU A 86 -21.04 -2.23 15.07
CA GLU A 86 -22.02 -1.62 14.15
C GLU A 86 -21.35 -0.73 13.09
N GLU A 87 -20.29 -0.01 13.46
CA GLU A 87 -19.52 0.83 12.53
C GLU A 87 -18.86 -0.02 11.47
N ILE A 88 -18.25 -1.14 11.88
CA ILE A 88 -17.57 -2.10 11.00
C ILE A 88 -18.58 -2.66 9.98
N LEU A 89 -19.73 -3.15 10.44
CA LEU A 89 -20.78 -3.69 9.56
C LEU A 89 -21.31 -2.66 8.55
N LYS A 90 -21.50 -1.41 9.01
CA LYS A 90 -21.92 -0.31 8.13
C LYS A 90 -20.88 -0.02 7.05
N ASN A 91 -19.60 -0.03 7.41
CA ASN A 91 -18.51 0.22 6.48
C ASN A 91 -18.32 -0.93 5.49
N GLU A 92 -18.46 -2.19 5.92
CA GLU A 92 -18.48 -3.35 5.03
C GLU A 92 -19.55 -3.20 3.95
N LYS A 93 -20.79 -2.89 4.35
CA LYS A 93 -21.89 -2.64 3.41
C LYS A 93 -21.57 -1.50 2.44
N ASN A 94 -20.98 -0.42 2.92
CA ASN A 94 -20.59 0.69 2.05
C ASN A 94 -19.52 0.28 1.03
N ARG A 95 -18.54 -0.55 1.42
CA ARG A 95 -17.51 -1.08 0.51
C ARG A 95 -18.13 -1.94 -0.58
N GLU A 96 -19.09 -2.79 -0.24
CA GLU A 96 -19.82 -3.61 -1.22
C GLU A 96 -20.58 -2.73 -2.22
N VAL A 97 -21.30 -1.70 -1.74
CA VAL A 97 -22.04 -0.76 -2.59
C VAL A 97 -21.10 -0.01 -3.54
N VAL A 98 -19.96 0.48 -3.05
CA VAL A 98 -18.97 1.17 -3.89
C VAL A 98 -18.37 0.23 -4.93
N LYS A 99 -18.11 -1.03 -4.56
CA LYS A 99 -17.59 -2.04 -5.50
C LYS A 99 -18.58 -2.30 -6.63
N MET A 100 -19.86 -2.52 -6.33
CA MET A 100 -20.89 -2.71 -7.35
C MET A 100 -20.97 -1.50 -8.29
N LYS A 101 -21.11 -0.29 -7.73
CA LYS A 101 -21.17 0.95 -8.53
C LYS A 101 -19.93 1.15 -9.40
N SER A 102 -18.75 0.80 -8.90
CA SER A 102 -17.52 0.90 -9.72
C SER A 102 -17.57 -0.03 -10.91
N GLN A 103 -18.07 -1.26 -10.74
CA GLN A 103 -18.21 -2.24 -11.82
C GLN A 103 -19.21 -1.75 -12.86
N ASP A 104 -20.37 -1.25 -12.42
CA ASP A 104 -21.40 -0.69 -13.30
C ASP A 104 -20.82 0.46 -14.17
N LEU A 105 -20.08 1.39 -13.56
CA LEU A 105 -19.44 2.50 -14.26
C LEU A 105 -18.38 2.02 -15.28
N TYR A 106 -17.58 1.01 -14.92
CA TYR A 106 -16.60 0.43 -15.86
C TYR A 106 -17.28 -0.24 -17.05
N GLU A 107 -18.42 -0.88 -16.85
CA GLU A 107 -19.19 -1.51 -17.93
C GLU A 107 -19.82 -0.46 -18.84
N GLU A 108 -20.43 0.58 -18.28
CA GLU A 108 -20.98 1.72 -19.03
C GLU A 108 -19.90 2.42 -19.86
N GLU A 109 -18.75 2.76 -19.24
CA GLU A 109 -17.61 3.37 -19.94
C GLU A 109 -17.10 2.50 -21.09
N LYS A 110 -16.99 1.18 -20.86
CA LYS A 110 -16.56 0.22 -21.88
C LYS A 110 -17.55 0.13 -23.04
N LEU A 111 -18.86 0.19 -22.78
CA LEU A 111 -19.88 0.21 -23.82
C LEU A 111 -19.83 1.51 -24.64
N LEU A 112 -19.70 2.66 -23.97
CA LEU A 112 -19.56 3.97 -24.63
C LEU A 112 -18.29 4.03 -25.48
N SER A 113 -17.17 3.53 -24.97
CA SER A 113 -15.91 3.48 -25.73
C SER A 113 -16.05 2.67 -27.01
N LYS A 114 -16.69 1.49 -26.95
CA LYS A 114 -16.92 0.66 -28.14
C LYS A 114 -17.85 1.33 -29.14
N GLY A 115 -18.92 1.97 -28.68
CA GLY A 115 -19.83 2.71 -29.56
C GLY A 115 -19.15 3.90 -30.24
N ASN A 116 -18.25 4.58 -29.54
CA ASN A 116 -17.46 5.68 -30.12
C ASN A 116 -16.38 5.17 -31.10
N GLU A 117 -15.75 4.04 -30.80
CA GLU A 117 -14.73 3.42 -31.66
C GLU A 117 -15.32 2.90 -32.98
N GLU A 118 -16.56 2.40 -32.97
CA GLU A 118 -17.31 2.04 -34.18
C GLU A 118 -17.66 3.25 -35.06
N LEU A 119 -17.76 4.45 -34.48
CA LEU A 119 -18.06 5.70 -35.19
C LEU A 119 -16.81 6.46 -35.66
N LEU A 120 -15.61 6.06 -35.22
CA LEU A 120 -14.35 6.70 -35.60
C LEU A 120 -13.69 5.97 -36.76
N ALA A 121 -13.63 6.63 -37.92
CA ALA A 121 -12.83 6.18 -39.05
C ALA A 121 -11.34 6.02 -38.64
N PRO A 122 -10.58 5.10 -39.28
CA PRO A 122 -9.19 4.82 -38.92
C PRO A 122 -8.35 6.11 -38.89
N PRO A 123 -7.39 6.22 -37.96
CA PRO A 123 -6.65 7.47 -37.77
C PRO A 123 -5.88 7.81 -39.05
N VAL A 124 -6.35 8.84 -39.75
CA VAL A 124 -5.62 9.41 -40.88
C VAL A 124 -4.34 10.00 -40.31
N GLN A 125 -3.20 9.45 -40.72
CA GLN A 125 -1.88 9.82 -40.23
C GLN A 125 -1.53 11.25 -40.70
N THR A 126 -1.98 12.26 -39.98
CA THR A 126 -1.68 13.66 -40.29
C THR A 126 -0.29 14.00 -39.79
N GLN A 127 0.64 14.30 -40.71
CA GLN A 127 1.97 14.80 -40.38
C GLN A 127 1.85 16.26 -39.89
N ILE A 128 1.84 16.46 -38.57
CA ILE A 128 1.81 17.80 -37.96
C ILE A 128 3.24 18.34 -37.97
N LYS A 129 3.52 19.36 -38.80
CA LYS A 129 4.84 20.00 -38.93
C LYS A 129 4.80 21.38 -38.27
N GLY A 130 5.54 21.60 -37.17
CA GLY A 130 5.57 22.88 -36.45
C GLY A 130 6.42 22.85 -35.17
N HIS A 131 6.48 23.95 -34.41
CA HIS A 131 7.28 24.04 -33.17
C HIS A 131 6.87 23.03 -32.07
N ALA A 132 5.66 22.46 -32.17
CA ALA A 132 5.14 21.43 -31.27
C ALA A 132 5.24 20.00 -31.86
N SER A 133 5.80 19.82 -33.07
CA SER A 133 6.05 18.48 -33.60
C SER A 133 7.22 17.87 -32.84
N ALA A 134 7.00 16.72 -32.18
CA ALA A 134 8.06 15.97 -31.53
C ALA A 134 8.67 14.99 -32.56
N PRO A 135 9.84 15.27 -33.16
CA PRO A 135 10.45 14.38 -34.16
C PRO A 135 10.99 13.06 -33.57
N TYR A 136 10.76 12.82 -32.27
CA TYR A 136 11.45 11.83 -31.45
C TYR A 136 10.55 10.77 -30.81
N PHE A 137 9.25 10.75 -31.08
CA PHE A 137 8.42 9.64 -30.60
C PHE A 137 8.76 8.38 -31.42
N GLY A 138 9.51 7.45 -30.82
CA GLY A 138 9.84 6.15 -31.43
C GLY A 138 11.24 6.02 -32.05
N LYS A 139 12.21 6.90 -31.74
CA LYS A 139 13.62 6.69 -32.14
C LYS A 139 14.40 6.11 -30.96
N GLU A 140 14.93 4.90 -31.12
CA GLU A 140 15.74 4.19 -30.11
C GLU A 140 17.21 4.65 -30.09
N GLU A 141 17.62 5.53 -31.02
CA GLU A 141 19.00 5.97 -31.12
C GLU A 141 19.31 7.09 -30.12
N PRO A 142 20.35 6.93 -29.27
CA PRO A 142 20.75 7.97 -28.32
C PRO A 142 21.49 9.12 -29.04
N SER A 143 20.98 10.35 -28.93
CA SER A 143 21.60 11.54 -29.54
C SER A 143 22.62 12.22 -28.63
N VAL A 144 23.69 12.76 -29.22
CA VAL A 144 24.74 13.52 -28.50
C VAL A 144 24.24 14.88 -28.03
N ALA A 145 23.33 15.51 -28.77
CA ALA A 145 22.77 16.81 -28.40
C ALA A 145 21.62 16.65 -27.38
N PRO A 146 21.58 17.47 -26.32
CA PRO A 146 20.46 17.47 -25.38
C PRO A 146 19.19 17.99 -26.07
N THR A 147 18.06 17.34 -25.80
CA THR A 147 16.76 17.74 -26.36
C THR A 147 15.80 18.08 -25.23
N SER A 148 15.09 19.21 -25.34
CA SER A 148 14.08 19.65 -24.38
C SER A 148 12.72 19.73 -25.05
N THR A 149 11.77 18.93 -24.59
CA THR A 149 10.37 18.96 -25.08
C THR A 149 9.46 19.30 -23.91
N GLY A 150 8.98 20.55 -23.84
CA GLY A 150 7.96 21.02 -22.90
C GLY A 150 8.33 20.83 -21.42
N LYS A 151 8.03 19.63 -20.87
CA LYS A 151 8.30 19.26 -19.47
C LYS A 151 9.39 18.19 -19.32
N THR A 152 9.90 17.64 -20.41
CA THR A 152 10.88 16.54 -20.39
C THR A 152 12.19 17.01 -20.99
N PHE A 153 13.23 17.02 -20.18
CA PHE A 153 14.60 17.23 -20.62
C PHE A 153 15.27 15.86 -20.79
N GLN A 154 15.73 15.56 -22.00
CA GLN A 154 16.53 14.38 -22.31
C GLN A 154 18.00 14.84 -22.41
N PRO A 155 18.84 14.51 -21.42
CA PRO A 155 20.26 14.83 -21.52
C PRO A 155 20.87 14.05 -22.69
N GLY A 156 21.76 14.71 -23.45
CA GLY A 156 22.49 14.04 -24.53
C GLY A 156 23.36 12.91 -23.97
N SER A 157 23.38 11.77 -24.66
CA SER A 157 24.22 10.65 -24.26
C SER A 157 25.64 10.87 -24.79
N TRP A 158 26.63 10.81 -23.90
CA TRP A 158 28.03 10.95 -24.29
C TRP A 158 28.45 9.76 -25.16
N MET A 159 28.89 10.03 -26.39
CA MET A 159 29.44 9.03 -27.30
C MET A 159 30.96 9.25 -27.41
N PRO A 160 31.79 8.22 -27.17
CA PRO A 160 33.24 8.34 -27.30
C PRO A 160 33.59 8.69 -28.76
N GLN A 161 34.42 9.72 -28.94
CA GLN A 161 34.91 10.14 -30.25
C GLN A 161 35.89 9.09 -30.77
N GLY A 162 35.41 8.02 -31.42
CA GLY A 162 36.35 6.99 -31.86
C GLY A 162 35.82 5.67 -32.40
N SER A 163 34.65 5.59 -33.01
CA SER A 163 34.34 4.45 -33.90
C SER A 163 34.33 4.90 -35.36
N LYS A 164 35.46 5.44 -35.83
CA LYS A 164 35.85 5.13 -37.20
C LYS A 164 36.39 3.72 -37.14
N ASN A 165 35.62 2.75 -37.63
CA ASN A 165 36.18 1.44 -37.94
C ASN A 165 37.37 1.68 -38.89
N PRO A 166 38.61 1.36 -38.51
CA PRO A 166 39.63 1.12 -39.52
C PRO A 166 39.33 -0.28 -40.01
N ASP A 167 38.50 -0.38 -41.06
CA ASP A 167 38.39 -1.50 -42.01
C ASP A 167 37.02 -1.44 -42.69
N GLN A 168 36.91 -0.55 -43.69
CA GLN A 168 36.27 -0.73 -45.00
C GLN A 168 36.23 0.60 -45.78
#